data_AF-A0A354XXP3-F1
#
_entry.id   AF-A0A354XXP3-F1
#
_cell.length_a   1.000
_cell.length_b   1.000
_cell.length_c   1.000
_cell.angle_alpha   90.00
_cell.angle_beta   90.00
_cell.angle_gamma   90.00
#
_symmetry.space_group_name_H-M   'P 1'
#
loop_
_entity.id
_entity.type
_entity.pdbx_description
1 polymer ?
#
loop_
_entity_poly.entity_id
_entity_poly.type
_entity_poly.pdbx_seq_one_letter_code
_entity_poly.pdbx_strand_id
1 'polypeptide(L)'
;MTNFTISGYASPEDTYERNMLLSQRRAETFARYMEKKYGYARDRFNVQWFGEDWEGLRKAVEGSSLTDKEAVLDIIDNVGINEGREKRLMELNGGSTYRLMLREYFPPLRRNDYEVTFVSRTFNVEEAKELIKTKPKVLSLNEMYLVANTYPADSPQYREVFDIACRTFPDAEVACLNAAVGELRANRPDAALAYLEQYNESPAAMNLMGVAYAQKRDTARAKQYFNRAIQAGNADAEYNAKQLQQYIEDNL
;
A
#
# COMPACT_ATOMS: atom_id res chain seq x y z
N MET A 1 -8.86 -4.26 -13.90
CA MET A 1 -9.94 -4.71 -13.00
C MET A 1 -10.50 -5.99 -13.58
N THR A 2 -10.34 -7.08 -12.86
CA THR A 2 -10.80 -8.43 -13.24
C THR A 2 -12.12 -8.79 -12.57
N ASN A 3 -12.38 -8.24 -11.38
CA ASN A 3 -13.68 -8.39 -10.71
C ASN A 3 -14.05 -7.09 -9.96
N PHE A 4 -15.33 -6.76 -9.93
CA PHE A 4 -15.91 -5.73 -9.08
C PHE A 4 -17.23 -6.27 -8.52
N THR A 5 -17.22 -6.71 -7.27
CA THR A 5 -18.43 -7.13 -6.56
C THR A 5 -19.02 -5.96 -5.78
N ILE A 6 -20.34 -5.79 -5.86
CA ILE A 6 -21.12 -4.85 -5.04
C ILE A 6 -22.13 -5.66 -4.25
N SER A 7 -22.07 -5.57 -2.92
CA SER A 7 -22.90 -6.34 -1.99
C SER A 7 -23.80 -5.40 -1.20
N GLY A 8 -25.12 -5.57 -1.33
CA GLY A 8 -26.11 -4.80 -0.58
C GLY A 8 -26.57 -5.50 0.69
N TYR A 9 -26.76 -4.71 1.75
CA TYR A 9 -27.26 -5.16 3.05
C TYR A 9 -28.38 -4.25 3.59
N ALA A 10 -29.22 -4.84 4.44
CA ALA A 10 -30.27 -4.20 5.20
C ALA A 10 -30.11 -4.54 6.69
N SER A 11 -30.73 -3.73 7.54
CA SER A 11 -30.90 -4.02 8.96
C SER A 11 -32.15 -4.91 9.19
N PRO A 12 -32.19 -5.68 10.28
CA PRO A 12 -33.33 -6.54 10.61
C PRO A 12 -34.47 -5.73 11.26
N GLU A 13 -35.21 -5.01 10.43
CA GLU A 13 -36.30 -4.08 10.82
C GLU A 13 -37.65 -4.40 10.16
N ASP A 14 -37.71 -5.41 9.28
CA ASP A 14 -38.89 -5.66 8.46
C ASP A 14 -38.90 -7.14 8.02
N THR A 15 -39.97 -7.54 7.33
CA THR A 15 -40.09 -8.84 6.69
C THR A 15 -38.87 -9.18 5.82
N TYR A 16 -38.52 -10.46 5.81
CA TYR A 16 -37.43 -11.01 5.00
C TYR A 16 -37.50 -10.54 3.54
N GLU A 17 -38.68 -10.58 2.91
CA GLU A 17 -38.87 -10.16 1.52
C GLU A 17 -38.57 -8.68 1.30
N ARG A 18 -38.93 -7.82 2.26
CA ARG A 18 -38.65 -6.39 2.16
C ARG A 18 -37.19 -6.07 2.38
N ASN A 19 -36.54 -6.71 3.34
CA ASN A 19 -35.10 -6.54 3.57
C ASN A 19 -34.28 -7.06 2.38
N MET A 20 -34.71 -8.16 1.76
CA MET A 20 -34.14 -8.66 0.52
C MET A 20 -34.28 -7.65 -0.63
N LEU A 21 -35.46 -7.06 -0.82
CA LEU A 21 -35.68 -6.03 -1.85
C LEU A 21 -34.91 -4.73 -1.56
N LEU A 22 -34.81 -4.30 -0.31
CA LEU A 22 -34.08 -3.11 0.10
C LEU A 22 -32.58 -3.26 -0.18
N SER A 23 -31.98 -4.37 0.23
CA SER A 23 -30.57 -4.67 -0.03
C SER A 23 -30.27 -4.75 -1.53
N GLN A 24 -31.13 -5.40 -2.32
CA GLN A 24 -31.04 -5.42 -3.79
C GLN A 24 -31.03 -4.00 -4.38
N ARG A 25 -32.02 -3.17 -4.03
CA ARG A 25 -32.15 -1.81 -4.56
C ARG A 25 -30.94 -0.94 -4.21
N ARG A 26 -30.35 -1.12 -3.01
CA ARG A 26 -29.13 -0.41 -2.60
C ARG A 26 -27.95 -0.78 -3.49
N ALA A 27 -27.71 -2.07 -3.71
CA ALA A 27 -26.60 -2.56 -4.53
C ALA A 27 -26.73 -2.09 -5.98
N GLU A 28 -27.93 -2.24 -6.57
CA GLU A 28 -28.18 -1.82 -7.94
C GLU A 28 -28.10 -0.29 -8.12
N THR A 29 -28.53 0.48 -7.13
CA THR A 29 -28.45 1.95 -7.19
C THR A 29 -27.00 2.41 -7.20
N PHE A 30 -26.14 1.73 -6.42
CA PHE A 30 -24.71 2.00 -6.45
C PHE A 30 -24.08 1.65 -7.81
N ALA A 31 -24.44 0.50 -8.39
CA ALA A 31 -24.00 0.13 -9.74
C ALA A 31 -24.44 1.16 -10.81
N ARG A 32 -25.70 1.62 -10.77
CA ARG A 32 -26.20 2.69 -11.67
C ARG A 32 -25.45 4.01 -11.47
N TYR A 33 -25.12 4.35 -10.23
CA TYR A 33 -24.33 5.54 -9.94
C TYR A 33 -22.93 5.44 -10.55
N MET A 34 -22.27 4.28 -10.44
CA MET A 34 -20.95 4.05 -11.03
C MET A 34 -20.95 4.15 -12.55
N GLU A 35 -21.98 3.59 -13.18
CA GLU A 35 -22.23 3.71 -14.62
C GLU A 35 -22.42 5.17 -15.05
N LYS A 36 -23.37 5.87 -14.42
CA LYS A 36 -23.72 7.25 -14.81
C LYS A 36 -22.60 8.26 -14.54
N LYS A 37 -21.87 8.11 -13.44
CA LYS A 37 -20.87 9.09 -13.02
C LYS A 37 -19.47 8.83 -13.58
N TYR A 38 -19.09 7.55 -13.72
CA TYR A 38 -17.73 7.16 -14.11
C TYR A 38 -17.66 6.37 -15.41
N GLY A 39 -18.79 6.07 -16.06
CA GLY A 39 -18.83 5.41 -17.37
C GLY A 39 -18.48 3.92 -17.33
N TYR A 40 -18.48 3.30 -16.15
CA TYR A 40 -18.25 1.86 -16.03
C TYR A 40 -19.49 1.09 -16.51
N ALA A 41 -19.29 0.21 -17.49
CA ALA A 41 -20.36 -0.64 -18.01
C ALA A 41 -20.92 -1.56 -16.92
N ARG A 42 -22.24 -1.75 -16.92
CA ARG A 42 -23.00 -2.51 -15.92
C ARG A 42 -22.55 -3.97 -15.78
N ASP A 43 -22.13 -4.57 -16.88
CA ASP A 43 -21.65 -5.95 -16.98
C ASP A 43 -20.31 -6.19 -16.25
N ARG A 44 -19.60 -5.12 -15.87
CA ARG A 44 -18.38 -5.21 -15.06
C ARG A 44 -18.65 -5.42 -13.57
N PHE A 45 -19.90 -5.27 -13.13
CA PHE A 45 -20.28 -5.39 -11.74
C PHE A 45 -20.97 -6.74 -11.49
N ASN A 46 -20.44 -7.50 -10.54
CA ASN A 46 -21.16 -8.58 -9.89
C ASN A 46 -22.01 -7.98 -8.76
N VAL A 47 -23.29 -7.74 -9.02
CA VAL A 47 -24.21 -7.13 -8.04
C VAL A 47 -24.92 -8.24 -7.25
N GLN A 48 -24.72 -8.23 -5.94
CA GLN A 48 -25.26 -9.21 -5.00
C GLN A 48 -25.97 -8.50 -3.84
N TRP A 49 -26.84 -9.22 -3.15
CA TRP A 49 -27.59 -8.71 -2.02
C TRP A 49 -27.98 -9.85 -1.09
N PHE A 50 -28.02 -9.56 0.21
CA PHE A 50 -28.12 -10.59 1.24
C PHE A 50 -29.31 -10.41 2.19
N GLY A 51 -30.10 -9.34 2.03
CA GLY A 51 -31.12 -8.98 3.00
C GLY A 51 -30.49 -8.47 4.29
N GLU A 52 -30.89 -9.06 5.41
CA GLU A 52 -30.46 -8.64 6.75
C GLU A 52 -29.01 -9.04 7.04
N ASP A 53 -28.22 -8.08 7.51
CA ASP A 53 -26.83 -8.31 7.89
C ASP A 53 -26.69 -8.84 9.32
N TRP A 54 -27.08 -10.10 9.51
CA TRP A 54 -26.95 -10.79 10.79
C TRP A 54 -25.50 -10.95 11.23
N GLU A 55 -24.57 -11.15 10.29
CA GLU A 55 -23.15 -11.30 10.60
C GLU A 55 -22.55 -9.98 11.09
N GLY A 56 -22.82 -8.87 10.42
CA GLY A 56 -22.38 -7.55 10.87
C GLY A 56 -23.07 -7.11 12.16
N LEU A 57 -24.35 -7.45 12.37
CA LEU A 57 -25.01 -7.22 13.65
C LEU A 57 -24.31 -7.98 14.78
N ARG A 58 -24.01 -9.27 14.56
CA ARG A 58 -23.28 -10.10 15.53
C ARG A 58 -21.96 -9.46 15.91
N LYS A 59 -21.14 -9.07 14.92
CA LYS A 59 -19.83 -8.40 15.14
C LYS A 59 -19.98 -7.09 15.91
N ALA A 60 -20.98 -6.28 15.57
CA ALA A 60 -21.25 -5.00 16.25
C ALA A 60 -21.62 -5.21 17.73
N VAL A 61 -22.46 -6.21 18.03
CA VAL A 61 -22.85 -6.54 19.41
C VAL A 61 -21.68 -7.14 20.18
N GLU A 62 -20.89 -8.03 19.57
CA GLU A 62 -19.71 -8.65 20.17
C GLU A 62 -18.68 -7.60 20.62
N GLY A 63 -18.45 -6.55 19.81
CA GLY A 63 -17.55 -5.44 20.14
C GLY A 63 -18.13 -4.37 21.08
N SER A 64 -19.37 -4.53 21.56
CA SER A 64 -20.08 -3.49 22.31
C SER A 64 -20.08 -3.67 23.83
N SER A 65 -20.58 -2.63 24.52
CA SER A 65 -20.88 -2.63 25.96
C SER A 65 -22.38 -2.76 26.26
N LEU A 66 -23.16 -3.36 25.34
CA LEU A 66 -24.59 -3.59 25.51
C LEU A 66 -24.87 -4.40 26.78
N THR A 67 -25.82 -3.95 27.61
CA THR A 67 -26.15 -4.64 28.87
C THR A 67 -26.60 -6.09 28.64
N ASP A 68 -27.47 -6.31 27.66
CA ASP A 68 -27.98 -7.64 27.31
C ASP A 68 -27.14 -8.35 26.23
N LYS A 69 -25.86 -7.97 26.07
CA LYS A 69 -24.97 -8.45 24.99
C LYS A 69 -25.02 -9.97 24.80
N GLU A 70 -24.79 -10.74 25.85
CA GLU A 70 -24.72 -12.20 25.75
C GLU A 70 -26.06 -12.83 25.33
N ALA A 71 -27.18 -12.27 25.82
CA ALA A 71 -28.51 -12.73 25.41
C ALA A 71 -28.81 -12.40 23.94
N VAL A 72 -28.38 -11.23 23.46
CA VAL A 72 -28.51 -10.87 22.05
C VAL A 72 -27.66 -11.78 21.17
N LEU A 73 -26.41 -12.06 21.55
CA LEU A 73 -25.54 -12.98 20.82
C LEU A 73 -26.11 -14.40 20.79
N ASP A 74 -26.62 -14.89 21.91
CA ASP A 74 -27.29 -16.20 21.98
C ASP A 74 -28.48 -16.27 21.00
N ILE A 75 -29.32 -15.23 20.94
CA ILE A 75 -30.44 -15.19 19.99
C ILE A 75 -29.94 -15.19 18.53
N ILE A 76 -28.88 -14.43 18.21
CA ILE A 76 -28.33 -14.37 16.86
C ILE A 76 -27.72 -15.72 16.45
N ASP A 77 -27.03 -16.39 17.36
CA ASP A 77 -26.27 -17.61 17.05
C ASP A 77 -27.17 -18.86 17.03
N ASN A 78 -28.20 -18.92 17.89
CA ASN A 78 -28.95 -20.15 18.16
C ASN A 78 -30.40 -20.16 17.65
N VAL A 79 -30.89 -19.08 17.03
CA VAL A 79 -32.27 -19.01 16.53
C VAL A 79 -32.24 -18.85 15.02
N GLY A 80 -32.91 -19.71 14.25
CA GLY A 80 -32.96 -19.54 12.80
C GLY A 80 -33.57 -18.20 12.39
N ILE A 81 -33.08 -17.61 11.29
CA ILE A 81 -33.59 -16.32 10.77
C ILE A 81 -35.12 -16.39 10.57
N ASN A 82 -35.59 -17.48 9.96
CA ASN A 82 -37.02 -17.73 9.72
C ASN A 82 -37.76 -18.36 10.91
N GLU A 83 -37.08 -18.59 12.03
CA GLU A 83 -37.64 -19.21 13.25
C GLU A 83 -38.00 -18.18 14.32
N GLY A 84 -38.07 -16.90 13.94
CA GLY A 84 -38.46 -15.81 14.84
C GLY A 84 -37.29 -15.20 15.61
N ARG A 85 -36.07 -15.23 15.06
CA ARG A 85 -34.89 -14.55 15.62
C ARG A 85 -35.18 -13.09 15.96
N GLU A 86 -35.71 -12.34 14.99
CA GLU A 86 -36.07 -10.92 15.20
C GLU A 86 -37.13 -10.75 16.29
N LYS A 87 -38.16 -11.60 16.29
CA LYS A 87 -39.21 -11.57 17.32
C LYS A 87 -38.63 -11.78 18.73
N ARG A 88 -37.69 -12.72 18.90
CA ARG A 88 -37.02 -12.91 20.20
C ARG A 88 -36.20 -11.69 20.62
N LEU A 89 -35.53 -11.01 19.68
CA LEU A 89 -34.87 -9.74 19.98
C LEU A 89 -35.87 -8.66 20.40
N MET A 90 -37.03 -8.56 19.74
CA MET A 90 -38.09 -7.62 20.09
C MET A 90 -38.70 -7.86 21.48
N GLU A 91 -38.78 -9.13 21.92
CA GLU A 91 -39.34 -9.51 23.22
C GLU A 91 -38.32 -9.37 24.37
N LEU A 92 -37.01 -9.45 24.07
CA LEU A 92 -35.93 -9.37 25.05
C LEU A 92 -36.02 -8.10 25.90
N ASN A 93 -35.97 -8.28 27.23
CA ASN A 93 -35.99 -7.19 28.21
C ASN A 93 -37.14 -6.17 27.98
N GLY A 94 -38.35 -6.68 27.68
CA GLY A 94 -39.52 -5.85 27.40
C GLY A 94 -39.36 -4.95 26.16
N GLY A 95 -38.52 -5.38 25.21
CA GLY A 95 -38.16 -4.68 23.98
C GLY A 95 -37.25 -3.46 24.18
N SER A 96 -36.73 -3.22 25.38
CA SER A 96 -35.80 -2.11 25.62
C SER A 96 -34.50 -2.29 24.85
N THR A 97 -33.98 -3.51 24.78
CA THR A 97 -32.79 -3.90 24.01
C THR A 97 -33.00 -3.65 22.51
N TYR A 98 -34.12 -4.10 21.94
CA TYR A 98 -34.42 -3.91 20.51
C TYR A 98 -34.54 -2.42 20.15
N ARG A 99 -35.19 -1.60 21.00
CA ARG A 99 -35.27 -0.14 20.79
C ARG A 99 -33.89 0.54 20.80
N LEU A 100 -32.98 0.06 21.64
CA LEU A 100 -31.59 0.51 21.65
C LEU A 100 -30.85 0.08 20.37
N MET A 101 -31.00 -1.18 19.96
CA MET A 101 -30.41 -1.73 18.74
C MET A 101 -30.88 -0.99 17.48
N LEU A 102 -32.18 -0.70 17.38
CA LEU A 102 -32.76 0.12 16.31
C LEU A 102 -32.08 1.49 16.18
N ARG A 103 -31.76 2.12 17.31
CA ARG A 103 -31.18 3.46 17.35
C ARG A 103 -29.68 3.46 17.09
N GLU A 104 -28.95 2.49 17.64
CA GLU A 104 -27.49 2.57 17.75
C GLU A 104 -26.75 1.52 16.91
N TYR A 105 -27.35 0.36 16.65
CA TYR A 105 -26.68 -0.78 16.03
C TYR A 105 -27.16 -1.07 14.61
N PHE A 106 -28.43 -0.84 14.31
CA PHE A 106 -29.01 -1.08 13.00
C PHE A 106 -28.61 -0.05 11.92
N PRO A 107 -28.46 1.25 12.21
CA PRO A 107 -28.14 2.22 11.16
C PRO A 107 -26.86 1.89 10.36
N PRO A 108 -25.74 1.44 10.96
CA PRO A 108 -24.54 1.05 10.22
C PRO A 108 -24.68 -0.21 9.34
N LEU A 109 -25.66 -1.07 9.61
CA LEU A 109 -25.91 -2.30 8.83
C LEU A 109 -26.51 -1.98 7.45
N ARG A 110 -27.10 -0.79 7.30
CA ARG A 110 -27.73 -0.32 6.06
C ARG A 110 -26.68 0.17 5.07
N ARG A 111 -25.83 -0.73 4.56
CA ARG A 111 -24.66 -0.38 3.74
C ARG A 111 -24.61 -1.12 2.40
N ASN A 112 -23.72 -0.63 1.53
CA ASN A 112 -23.20 -1.38 0.40
C ASN A 112 -21.71 -1.62 0.67
N ASP A 113 -21.26 -2.85 0.50
CA ASP A 113 -19.85 -3.20 0.50
C ASP A 113 -19.39 -3.41 -0.95
N TYR A 114 -18.11 -3.18 -1.23
CA TYR A 114 -17.53 -3.42 -2.54
C TYR A 114 -16.17 -4.09 -2.44
N GLU A 115 -15.92 -5.00 -3.37
CA GLU A 115 -14.64 -5.69 -3.51
C GLU A 115 -14.17 -5.53 -4.96
N VAL A 116 -12.94 -5.02 -5.13
CA VAL A 116 -12.36 -4.78 -6.45
C VAL A 116 -11.07 -5.58 -6.58
N THR A 117 -11.06 -6.53 -7.50
CA THR A 117 -9.86 -7.28 -7.87
C THR A 117 -9.34 -6.75 -9.21
N PHE A 118 -8.02 -6.59 -9.31
CA PHE A 118 -7.37 -6.26 -10.57
C PHE A 118 -6.05 -7.00 -10.70
N VAL A 119 -5.74 -7.44 -11.91
CA VAL A 119 -4.39 -7.88 -12.26
C VAL A 119 -3.62 -6.65 -12.68
N SER A 120 -2.54 -6.34 -11.94
CA SER A 120 -1.55 -5.39 -12.41
C SER A 120 -0.76 -6.09 -13.52
N ARG A 121 -1.04 -5.75 -14.79
CA ARG A 121 -0.19 -6.22 -15.88
C ARG A 121 1.19 -5.59 -15.74
N THR A 122 2.23 -6.36 -16.00
CA THR A 122 3.56 -5.80 -16.17
C THR A 122 3.63 -5.03 -17.49
N PHE A 123 4.34 -3.92 -17.47
CA PHE A 123 4.67 -3.13 -18.64
C PHE A 123 5.85 -3.78 -19.37
N ASN A 124 5.78 -3.85 -20.69
CA ASN A 124 6.98 -4.17 -21.45
C ASN A 124 7.97 -3.00 -21.38
N VAL A 125 9.23 -3.25 -21.74
CA VAL A 125 10.31 -2.27 -21.57
C VAL A 125 10.09 -0.99 -22.38
N GLU A 126 9.52 -1.08 -23.58
CA GLU A 126 9.25 0.10 -24.42
C GLU A 126 8.12 0.96 -23.84
N GLU A 127 7.07 0.33 -23.31
CA GLU A 127 6.00 1.05 -22.61
C GLU A 127 6.52 1.69 -21.31
N ALA A 128 7.37 0.98 -20.57
CA ALA A 128 7.97 1.47 -19.33
C ALA A 128 8.91 2.67 -19.57
N LYS A 129 9.62 2.75 -20.72
CA LYS A 129 10.44 3.91 -21.10
C LYS A 129 9.64 5.20 -21.25
N GLU A 130 8.40 5.10 -21.74
CA GLU A 130 7.50 6.26 -21.86
C GLU A 130 6.84 6.60 -20.52
N LEU A 131 6.41 5.57 -19.78
CA LEU A 131 5.74 5.73 -18.50
C LEU A 131 6.65 6.25 -17.39
N ILE A 132 7.94 5.92 -17.39
CA ILE A 132 8.85 6.39 -16.34
C ILE A 132 8.97 7.92 -16.33
N LYS A 133 8.83 8.57 -17.49
CA LYS A 133 8.90 10.03 -17.62
C LYS A 133 7.58 10.73 -17.32
N THR A 134 6.45 10.05 -17.56
CA THR A 134 5.12 10.67 -17.53
C THR A 134 4.29 10.26 -16.31
N LYS A 135 4.37 9.00 -15.89
CA LYS A 135 3.58 8.40 -14.80
C LYS A 135 4.41 7.38 -14.00
N PRO A 136 5.58 7.74 -13.44
CA PRO A 136 6.49 6.77 -12.83
C PRO A 136 5.86 5.92 -11.72
N LYS A 137 4.89 6.47 -10.98
CA LYS A 137 4.17 5.78 -9.89
C LYS A 137 3.36 4.56 -10.34
N VAL A 138 3.13 4.36 -11.63
CA VAL A 138 2.44 3.16 -12.15
C VAL A 138 3.40 2.00 -12.41
N LEU A 139 4.70 2.28 -12.49
CA LEU A 139 5.73 1.26 -12.69
C LEU A 139 6.15 0.69 -11.34
N SER A 140 6.54 -0.56 -11.33
CA SER A 140 7.30 -1.20 -10.25
C SER A 140 8.79 -0.81 -10.33
N LEU A 141 9.50 -0.93 -9.21
CA LEU A 141 10.95 -0.71 -9.18
C LEU A 141 11.70 -1.64 -10.15
N ASN A 142 11.25 -2.89 -10.29
CA ASN A 142 11.84 -3.84 -11.23
C ASN A 142 11.67 -3.39 -12.70
N GLU A 143 10.52 -2.85 -13.07
CA GLU A 143 10.31 -2.32 -14.43
C GLU A 143 11.20 -1.11 -14.69
N MET A 144 11.40 -0.24 -13.69
CA MET A 144 12.38 0.85 -13.81
C MET A 144 13.81 0.31 -14.02
N TYR A 145 14.19 -0.79 -13.35
CA TYR A 145 15.50 -1.41 -13.56
C TYR A 145 15.65 -2.05 -14.94
N LEU A 146 14.59 -2.68 -15.46
CA LEU A 146 14.58 -3.18 -16.83
C LEU A 146 14.75 -2.04 -17.84
N VAL A 147 14.16 -0.87 -17.58
CA VAL A 147 14.38 0.34 -18.38
C VAL A 147 15.83 0.81 -18.27
N ALA A 148 16.40 0.91 -17.06
CA ALA A 148 17.80 1.31 -16.87
C ALA A 148 18.77 0.41 -17.65
N ASN A 149 18.53 -0.91 -17.65
CA ASN A 149 19.37 -1.89 -18.36
C ASN A 149 19.36 -1.75 -19.89
N THR A 150 18.48 -0.90 -20.44
CA THR A 150 18.51 -0.56 -21.87
C THR A 150 19.47 0.57 -22.21
N TYR A 151 20.00 1.27 -21.20
CA TYR A 151 20.92 2.39 -21.37
C TYR A 151 22.34 2.01 -20.90
N PRO A 152 23.40 2.56 -21.50
CA PRO A 152 24.76 2.42 -20.99
C PRO A 152 24.86 2.92 -19.54
N ALA A 153 25.61 2.23 -18.68
CA ALA A 153 25.66 2.45 -17.23
C ALA A 153 26.24 3.82 -16.79
N ASP A 154 26.87 4.53 -17.71
CA ASP A 154 27.45 5.87 -17.56
C ASP A 154 26.64 6.96 -18.30
N SER A 155 25.55 6.58 -18.97
CA SER A 155 24.73 7.52 -19.74
C SER A 155 23.87 8.43 -18.85
N PRO A 156 23.53 9.65 -19.31
CA PRO A 156 22.55 10.51 -18.63
C PRO A 156 21.19 9.83 -18.41
N GLN A 157 20.75 8.99 -19.35
CA GLN A 157 19.48 8.28 -19.29
C GLN A 157 19.47 7.23 -18.19
N TYR A 158 20.56 6.48 -18.04
CA TYR A 158 20.71 5.53 -16.93
C TYR A 158 20.57 6.24 -15.58
N ARG A 159 21.23 7.40 -15.40
CA ARG A 159 21.11 8.21 -14.17
C ARG A 159 19.70 8.73 -13.95
N GLU A 160 19.06 9.27 -14.99
CA GLU A 160 17.69 9.78 -14.93
C GLU A 160 16.71 8.71 -14.43
N VAL A 161 16.86 7.46 -14.88
CA VAL A 161 16.03 6.34 -14.42
C VAL A 161 16.16 6.12 -12.91
N PHE A 162 17.37 6.09 -12.36
CA PHE A 162 17.57 5.86 -10.93
C PHE A 162 17.19 7.05 -10.06
N ASP A 163 17.36 8.29 -10.55
CA ASP A 163 16.81 9.48 -9.90
C ASP A 163 15.27 9.36 -9.78
N ILE A 164 14.59 9.05 -10.89
CA ILE A 164 13.13 8.83 -10.87
C ILE A 164 12.77 7.68 -9.94
N ALA A 165 13.53 6.59 -9.94
CA ALA A 165 13.28 5.43 -9.08
C ALA A 165 13.41 5.78 -7.59
N CYS A 166 14.47 6.46 -7.17
CA CYS A 166 14.63 6.89 -5.77
C CYS A 166 13.53 7.86 -5.35
N ARG A 167 13.14 8.82 -6.20
CA ARG A 167 12.02 9.75 -5.90
C ARG A 167 10.66 9.06 -5.85
N THR A 168 10.47 7.96 -6.60
CA THR A 168 9.22 7.21 -6.64
C THR A 168 9.13 6.20 -5.50
N PHE A 169 10.26 5.63 -5.10
CA PHE A 169 10.39 4.62 -4.05
C PHE A 169 11.40 5.08 -2.99
N PRO A 170 11.10 6.14 -2.22
CA PRO A 170 12.04 6.70 -1.25
C PRO A 170 12.35 5.77 -0.08
N ASP A 171 11.59 4.70 0.11
CA ASP A 171 11.87 3.67 1.12
C ASP A 171 12.70 2.51 0.57
N ALA A 172 12.91 2.44 -0.75
CA ALA A 172 13.73 1.42 -1.38
C ALA A 172 15.21 1.86 -1.43
N GLU A 173 15.96 1.50 -0.40
CA GLU A 173 17.38 1.86 -0.24
C GLU A 173 18.20 1.66 -1.51
N VAL A 174 18.06 0.49 -2.14
CA VAL A 174 18.77 0.12 -3.37
C VAL A 174 18.54 1.10 -4.53
N ALA A 175 17.36 1.74 -4.63
CA ALA A 175 17.08 2.72 -5.68
C ALA A 175 17.91 4.00 -5.46
N CYS A 176 17.98 4.47 -4.21
CA CYS A 176 18.73 5.66 -3.84
C CYS A 176 20.25 5.43 -3.84
N LEU A 177 20.73 4.24 -3.44
CA LEU A 177 22.13 3.85 -3.61
C LEU A 177 22.55 3.87 -5.09
N ASN A 178 21.73 3.32 -5.98
CA ASN A 178 22.02 3.33 -7.42
C ASN A 178 21.98 4.74 -8.02
N ALA A 179 21.08 5.60 -7.56
CA ALA A 179 21.07 7.02 -7.93
C ALA A 179 22.37 7.72 -7.50
N ALA A 180 22.83 7.47 -6.27
CA ALA A 180 24.10 7.98 -5.76
C ALA A 180 25.30 7.48 -6.57
N VAL A 181 25.36 6.18 -6.92
CA VAL A 181 26.41 5.63 -7.80
C VAL A 181 26.44 6.35 -9.15
N GLY A 182 25.27 6.64 -9.72
CA GLY A 182 25.14 7.43 -10.94
C GLY A 182 25.80 8.80 -10.82
N GLU A 183 25.51 9.54 -9.74
CA GLU A 183 26.09 10.87 -9.51
C GLU A 183 27.61 10.79 -9.21
N LEU A 184 28.08 9.77 -8.49
CA LEU A 184 29.51 9.55 -8.27
C LEU A 184 30.27 9.29 -9.56
N ARG A 185 29.72 8.48 -10.47
CA ARG A 185 30.32 8.26 -11.81
C ARG A 185 30.38 9.54 -12.64
N ALA A 186 29.42 10.44 -12.44
CA ALA A 186 29.39 11.76 -13.07
C ALA A 186 30.27 12.80 -12.35
N ASN A 187 31.08 12.40 -11.35
CA ASN A 187 31.90 13.28 -10.51
C ASN A 187 31.08 14.40 -9.84
N ARG A 188 29.89 14.06 -9.35
CA ARG A 188 28.95 14.95 -8.63
C ARG A 188 28.73 14.47 -7.19
N PRO A 189 29.77 14.56 -6.34
CA PRO A 189 29.71 13.98 -5.00
C PRO A 189 28.65 14.63 -4.10
N ASP A 190 28.35 15.92 -4.25
CA ASP A 190 27.31 16.58 -3.45
C ASP A 190 25.90 16.06 -3.77
N ALA A 191 25.62 15.81 -5.05
CA ALA A 191 24.35 15.21 -5.47
C ALA A 191 24.24 13.76 -4.99
N ALA A 192 25.35 13.01 -5.01
CA ALA A 192 25.38 11.65 -4.46
C ALA A 192 25.08 11.65 -2.95
N LEU A 193 25.70 12.55 -2.17
CA LEU A 193 25.47 12.64 -0.73
C LEU A 193 24.00 12.92 -0.37
N ALA A 194 23.29 13.71 -1.18
CA ALA A 194 21.86 13.98 -0.97
C ALA A 194 21.00 12.70 -1.06
N TYR A 195 21.29 11.79 -1.99
CA TYR A 195 20.58 10.50 -2.08
C TYR A 195 20.90 9.55 -0.92
N LEU A 196 22.06 9.72 -0.28
CA LEU A 196 22.53 8.84 0.78
C LEU A 196 22.09 9.29 2.17
N GLU A 197 21.64 10.53 2.33
CA GLU A 197 21.35 11.15 3.64
C GLU A 197 20.36 10.33 4.48
N GLN A 198 19.27 9.86 3.88
CA GLN A 198 18.26 9.04 4.54
C GLN A 198 18.81 7.68 5.00
N TYR A 199 19.83 7.16 4.32
CA TYR A 199 20.40 5.83 4.54
C TYR A 199 21.80 5.90 5.15
N ASN A 200 22.18 7.01 5.78
CA ASN A 200 23.56 7.26 6.22
C ASN A 200 24.13 6.24 7.24
N GLU A 201 23.27 5.41 7.82
CA GLU A 201 23.63 4.32 8.74
C GLU A 201 23.79 2.95 8.06
N SER A 202 23.43 2.82 6.78
CA SER A 202 23.66 1.59 6.03
C SER A 202 25.14 1.42 5.67
N PRO A 203 25.72 0.21 5.79
CA PRO A 203 27.09 -0.05 5.39
C PRO A 203 27.37 0.31 3.93
N ALA A 204 26.41 0.08 3.03
CA ALA A 204 26.55 0.41 1.62
C ALA A 204 26.52 1.92 1.37
N ALA A 205 25.62 2.64 2.04
CA ALA A 205 25.57 4.09 1.96
C ALA A 205 26.84 4.73 2.52
N MET A 206 27.32 4.25 3.67
CA MET A 206 28.58 4.72 4.27
C MET A 206 29.76 4.54 3.31
N ASN A 207 29.86 3.39 2.62
CA ASN A 207 30.89 3.17 1.61
C ASN A 207 30.81 4.23 0.49
N LEU A 208 29.61 4.47 -0.06
CA LEU A 208 29.41 5.47 -1.12
C LEU A 208 29.66 6.91 -0.63
N MET A 209 29.31 7.23 0.62
CA MET A 209 29.66 8.51 1.24
C MET A 209 31.18 8.68 1.35
N GLY A 210 31.91 7.61 1.70
CA GLY A 210 33.37 7.59 1.69
C GLY A 210 33.96 7.94 0.31
N VAL A 211 33.42 7.33 -0.75
CA VAL A 211 33.79 7.64 -2.15
C VAL A 211 33.48 9.10 -2.49
N ALA A 212 32.31 9.61 -2.09
CA ALA A 212 31.92 11.00 -2.33
C ALA A 212 32.92 11.99 -1.69
N TYR A 213 33.27 11.78 -0.42
CA TYR A 213 34.25 12.62 0.26
C TYR A 213 35.66 12.50 -0.31
N ALA A 214 36.05 11.32 -0.79
CA ALA A 214 37.32 11.14 -1.50
C ALA A 214 37.38 11.96 -2.79
N GLN A 215 36.30 11.97 -3.61
CA GLN A 215 36.19 12.82 -4.80
C GLN A 215 36.28 14.33 -4.46
N LYS A 216 35.80 14.72 -3.28
CA LYS A 216 35.92 16.08 -2.73
C LYS A 216 37.30 16.40 -2.13
N ARG A 217 38.24 15.45 -2.14
CA ARG A 217 39.56 15.53 -1.49
C ARG A 217 39.51 15.69 0.04
N ASP A 218 38.37 15.41 0.66
CA ASP A 218 38.23 15.36 2.11
C ASP A 218 38.60 13.94 2.60
N THR A 219 39.91 13.69 2.63
CA THR A 219 40.46 12.37 2.96
C THR A 219 40.13 11.96 4.39
N ALA A 220 39.98 12.92 5.30
CA ALA A 220 39.62 12.68 6.70
C ALA A 220 38.20 12.10 6.82
N ARG A 221 37.20 12.76 6.22
CA ARG A 221 35.82 12.23 6.21
C ARG A 221 35.70 10.95 5.41
N ALA A 222 36.38 10.86 4.27
CA ALA A 222 36.38 9.64 3.46
C ALA A 222 36.83 8.42 4.29
N LYS A 223 37.96 8.54 5.01
CA LYS A 223 38.47 7.50 5.91
C LYS A 223 37.50 7.16 7.04
N GLN A 224 36.86 8.17 7.64
CA GLN A 224 35.86 7.94 8.69
C GLN A 224 34.69 7.10 8.20
N TYR A 225 34.13 7.43 7.03
CA TYR A 225 33.00 6.70 6.46
C TYR A 225 33.38 5.29 6.02
N PHE A 226 34.54 5.09 5.38
CA PHE A 226 35.01 3.75 5.04
C PHE A 226 35.22 2.88 6.30
N ASN A 227 35.83 3.41 7.35
CA ASN A 227 36.02 2.65 8.60
C ASN A 227 34.69 2.23 9.24
N ARG A 228 33.69 3.12 9.25
CA ARG A 228 32.35 2.78 9.76
C ARG A 228 31.69 1.70 8.89
N ALA A 229 31.80 1.79 7.57
CA ALA A 229 31.28 0.78 6.65
C ALA A 229 31.94 -0.59 6.85
N ILE A 230 33.27 -0.62 7.03
CA ILE A 230 34.05 -1.85 7.31
C ILE A 230 33.61 -2.48 8.64
N GLN A 231 33.50 -1.67 9.71
CA GLN A 231 33.03 -2.14 11.01
C GLN A 231 31.62 -2.73 10.95
N ALA A 232 30.79 -2.22 10.04
CA ALA A 232 29.45 -2.72 9.78
C ALA A 232 29.40 -3.86 8.72
N GLY A 233 30.56 -4.39 8.29
CA GLY A 233 30.67 -5.57 7.44
C GLY A 233 30.68 -5.33 5.93
N ASN A 234 30.91 -4.11 5.45
CA ASN A 234 30.99 -3.82 4.01
C ASN A 234 32.38 -4.13 3.43
N ALA A 235 32.49 -5.19 2.62
CA ALA A 235 33.76 -5.61 2.01
C ALA A 235 34.30 -4.61 0.96
N ASP A 236 33.42 -3.96 0.19
CA ASP A 236 33.83 -2.97 -0.82
C ASP A 236 34.52 -1.75 -0.18
N ALA A 237 34.11 -1.40 1.04
CA ALA A 237 34.73 -0.32 1.81
C ALA A 237 36.18 -0.63 2.20
N GLU A 238 36.56 -1.90 2.40
CA GLU A 238 37.95 -2.27 2.64
C GLU A 238 38.82 -1.99 1.42
N TYR A 239 38.31 -2.34 0.23
CA TYR A 239 38.99 -2.05 -1.03
C TYR A 239 39.14 -0.55 -1.23
N ASN A 240 38.05 0.22 -1.09
CA ASN A 240 38.06 1.66 -1.27
C ASN A 240 38.95 2.38 -0.25
N ALA A 241 39.00 1.93 1.00
CA ALA A 241 39.90 2.47 2.01
C ALA A 241 41.38 2.27 1.65
N LYS A 242 41.74 1.10 1.10
CA LYS A 242 43.11 0.82 0.62
C LYS A 242 43.48 1.74 -0.55
N GLN A 243 42.57 1.94 -1.50
CA GLN A 243 42.79 2.87 -2.63
C GLN A 243 42.97 4.31 -2.15
N LEU A 244 42.18 4.76 -1.17
CA LEU A 244 42.34 6.08 -0.55
C LEU A 244 43.71 6.22 0.13
N GLN A 245 44.17 5.21 0.85
CA GLN A 245 45.46 5.23 1.55
C GLN A 245 46.63 5.35 0.55
N GLN A 246 46.61 4.57 -0.53
CA GLN A 246 47.59 4.67 -1.62
C GLN A 246 47.61 6.06 -2.23
N TYR A 247 46.44 6.62 -2.54
CA TYR A 247 46.34 7.99 -3.05
C TYR A 247 46.94 9.03 -2.11
N ILE A 248 46.76 8.89 -0.79
CA ILE A 248 47.37 9.80 0.18
C ILE A 248 48.90 9.69 0.16
N GLU A 249 49.43 8.47 0.17
CA GLU A 249 50.87 8.20 0.15
C GLU A 249 51.55 8.74 -1.11
N ASP A 250 50.90 8.61 -2.27
CA ASP A 250 51.41 9.10 -3.55
C ASP A 250 51.38 10.64 -3.68
N ASN A 251 50.68 11.34 -2.79
CA ASN A 251 50.48 12.80 -2.84
C ASN A 251 50.98 13.52 -1.56
N LEU A 252 51.80 12.86 -0.75
CA LEU A 252 52.57 13.43 0.36
C LEU A 252 53.97 13.86 -0.10
#